data_AF-X0WV55-F1
#
_entry.id   AF-X0WV55-F1
#
_cell.length_a   1.000
_cell.length_b   1.000
_cell.length_c   1.000
_cell.angle_alpha   90.00
_cell.angle_beta   90.00
_cell.angle_gamma   90.00
#
_symmetry.space_group_name_H-M   'P 1'
#
loop_
_entity.id
_entity.type
_entity.pdbx_description
1 polymer ?
#
loop_
_entity_poly.entity_id
_entity_poly.type
_entity_poly.pdbx_seq_one_letter_code
_entity_poly.pdbx_strand_id
1 'polypeptide(L)'
;AMQFLAPAALLALLPLAGAIILLYLLRLRRREMVIPSVFLWRRAVEDVQANAPFQKLRRNLLLFLQLAALSALVFGLAGPHFLGHRLAGKSTVVVLDASASMRATDAGASRFDEAKRRATQIVKGMGRRDETAIVMCGARAWVATPFSGEQRRLLGTIQSAQPTDGTTNMRDGLLLALSLARKRQNARVYVISDGAFPPLPQVQLSAEVQFLRVGARNDNVALLAFEAARPPGDREHQLFVRINNYAPES
;
A
#
# COMPACT_ATOMS: atom_id res chain seq x y z
N ALA A 1 -0.68 -3.56 11.76
CA ALA A 1 -1.51 -3.28 12.95
C ALA A 1 -2.93 -3.70 12.65
N MET A 2 -3.57 -4.51 13.50
CA MET A 2 -5.01 -4.82 13.36
C MET A 2 -5.81 -3.57 13.76
N GLN A 3 -6.72 -3.14 12.89
CA GLN A 3 -7.69 -2.11 13.20
C GLN A 3 -9.08 -2.74 13.18
N PHE A 4 -9.81 -2.63 14.29
CA PHE A 4 -11.18 -3.11 14.42
C PHE A 4 -12.14 -1.99 14.08
N LEU A 5 -13.18 -2.27 13.28
CA LEU A 5 -14.17 -1.25 12.88
C LEU A 5 -15.03 -0.79 14.06
N ALA A 6 -15.24 -1.68 15.03
CA ALA A 6 -16.02 -1.42 16.22
C ALA A 6 -15.30 -2.03 17.45
N PRO A 7 -14.29 -1.35 18.03
CA PRO A 7 -13.62 -1.84 19.23
C PRO A 7 -14.59 -2.01 20.42
N ALA A 8 -15.72 -1.30 20.41
CA ALA A 8 -16.80 -1.46 21.40
C ALA A 8 -17.50 -2.84 21.33
N ALA A 9 -17.50 -3.53 20.19
CA ALA A 9 -18.10 -4.85 20.07
C ALA A 9 -17.34 -5.91 20.88
N LEU A 10 -16.03 -5.75 21.06
CA LEU A 10 -15.24 -6.60 21.95
C LEU A 10 -15.58 -6.42 23.43
N LEU A 11 -15.95 -5.20 23.85
CA LEU A 11 -16.38 -4.93 25.22
C LEU A 11 -17.72 -5.61 25.55
N ALA A 12 -18.58 -5.83 24.55
CA ALA A 12 -19.85 -6.56 24.72
C ALA A 12 -19.67 -8.07 24.98
N LEU A 13 -18.50 -8.65 24.70
CA LEU A 13 -18.20 -10.06 24.97
C LEU A 13 -18.16 -10.35 26.48
N LEU A 14 -17.60 -9.43 27.27
CA LEU A 14 -17.41 -9.59 28.72
C LEU A 14 -18.72 -9.77 29.50
N PRO A 15 -19.72 -8.87 29.38
CA PRO A 15 -20.97 -9.02 30.12
C PRO A 15 -21.79 -10.22 29.61
N LEU A 16 -21.72 -10.53 28.31
CA LEU A 16 -22.50 -11.61 27.72
C LEU A 16 -21.94 -13.00 28.11
N ALA A 17 -20.62 -13.17 28.08
CA ALA A 17 -19.96 -14.37 28.60
C ALA A 17 -20.18 -14.52 30.12
N GLY A 18 -20.07 -13.41 30.87
CA GLY A 18 -20.35 -13.38 32.31
C GLY A 18 -21.77 -13.81 32.64
N ALA A 19 -22.78 -13.31 31.91
CA ALA A 19 -24.18 -13.68 32.11
C ALA A 19 -24.45 -15.17 31.84
N ILE A 20 -23.84 -15.76 30.80
CA ILE A 20 -23.97 -17.20 30.51
C ILE A 20 -23.35 -18.04 31.62
N ILE A 21 -22.15 -17.68 32.09
CA ILE A 21 -21.46 -18.39 33.18
C ILE A 21 -22.28 -18.26 34.48
N LEU A 22 -22.80 -17.08 34.78
CA LEU A 22 -23.61 -16.82 35.97
C LEU A 22 -24.92 -17.62 35.94
N LEU A 23 -25.64 -17.63 34.80
CA LEU A 23 -26.84 -18.47 34.62
C LEU A 23 -26.54 -19.96 34.79
N TYR A 24 -25.35 -20.41 34.35
CA TYR A 24 -24.96 -21.81 34.50
C TYR A 24 -24.62 -22.18 35.95
N LEU A 25 -23.96 -21.28 36.68
CA LEU A 25 -23.67 -21.42 38.10
C LEU A 25 -24.95 -21.39 38.96
N LEU A 26 -25.93 -20.54 38.61
CA LEU A 26 -27.21 -20.48 39.31
C LEU A 26 -28.09 -21.72 39.09
N ARG A 27 -27.83 -22.54 38.05
CA ARG A 27 -28.63 -23.73 37.75
C ARG A 27 -28.25 -24.90 38.66
N LEU A 28 -28.47 -24.73 39.96
CA LEU A 28 -28.26 -25.74 40.99
C LEU A 28 -29.42 -26.74 41.00
N ARG A 29 -29.42 -27.68 40.05
CA ARG A 29 -30.35 -28.83 40.10
C ARG A 29 -29.97 -29.73 41.28
N ARG A 30 -30.71 -29.60 42.38
CA ARG A 30 -30.76 -30.62 43.44
C ARG A 30 -31.53 -31.81 42.89
N ARG A 31 -30.88 -32.97 42.81
CA ARG A 31 -31.56 -34.26 42.63
C ARG A 31 -31.73 -34.84 44.01
N GLU A 32 -32.96 -34.94 44.47
CA GLU A 32 -33.28 -35.68 45.67
C GLU A 32 -33.12 -37.17 45.34
N MET A 33 -32.16 -37.82 45.98
CA MET A 33 -32.02 -39.27 45.98
C MET A 33 -32.34 -39.75 47.39
N VAL A 34 -33.28 -40.68 47.48
CA VAL A 34 -33.62 -41.31 48.76
C VAL A 34 -32.57 -42.39 49.02
N ILE A 35 -31.80 -42.23 50.10
CA ILE A 35 -30.73 -43.15 50.48
C ILE A 35 -31.10 -43.82 51.82
N PRO A 36 -31.01 -45.16 51.93
CA PRO A 36 -31.47 -45.89 53.11
C PRO A 36 -30.61 -45.75 54.38
N SER A 37 -29.47 -45.03 54.36
CA SER A 37 -28.74 -44.71 55.59
C SER A 37 -28.11 -43.31 55.56
N VAL A 38 -28.32 -42.54 56.63
CA VAL A 38 -27.84 -41.15 56.81
C VAL A 38 -26.49 -41.07 57.54
N PHE A 39 -26.01 -42.18 58.10
CA PHE A 39 -24.85 -42.19 59.00
C PHE A 39 -23.51 -41.98 58.26
N LEU A 40 -23.34 -42.58 57.08
CA LEU A 40 -22.12 -42.44 56.26
C LEU A 40 -22.06 -41.12 55.47
N TRP A 41 -23.20 -40.48 55.22
CA TRP A 41 -23.27 -39.25 54.43
C TRP A 41 -22.87 -38.00 55.19
N ARG A 42 -23.04 -37.94 56.53
CA ARG A 42 -22.65 -36.76 57.33
C ARG A 42 -21.16 -36.41 57.22
N ARG A 43 -20.28 -37.39 56.98
CA ARG A 43 -18.83 -37.16 56.81
C ARG A 43 -18.40 -36.83 55.38
N ALA A 44 -19.23 -37.10 54.37
CA ALA A 44 -18.91 -36.84 52.96
C ALA A 44 -19.46 -35.50 52.45
N VAL A 45 -20.30 -34.82 53.23
CA VAL A 45 -20.99 -33.59 52.82
C VAL A 45 -20.13 -32.33 53.00
N GLU A 46 -19.09 -32.37 53.85
CA GLU A 46 -18.22 -31.21 54.09
C GLU A 46 -17.27 -30.92 52.92
N ASP A 47 -16.72 -31.95 52.27
CA ASP A 47 -15.76 -31.77 51.14
C ASP A 47 -16.42 -31.46 49.79
N VAL A 48 -17.68 -31.87 49.60
CA VAL A 48 -18.36 -31.73 48.30
C VAL A 48 -18.93 -30.32 48.10
N GLN A 49 -19.21 -29.56 49.17
CA GLN A 49 -19.83 -28.24 49.05
C GLN A 49 -18.89 -27.16 48.52
N ALA A 50 -17.58 -27.24 48.82
CA ALA A 50 -16.63 -26.18 48.45
C ALA A 50 -16.24 -26.22 46.96
N ASN A 51 -16.13 -27.40 46.36
CA ASN A 51 -15.61 -27.59 44.99
C ASN A 51 -16.66 -27.93 43.92
N ALA A 52 -17.93 -28.14 44.31
CA ALA A 52 -19.03 -28.44 43.39
C ALA A 52 -19.22 -27.43 42.23
N PRO A 53 -19.12 -26.09 42.43
CA PRO A 53 -19.40 -25.16 41.33
C PRO A 53 -18.32 -25.21 40.24
N PHE A 54 -17.04 -25.30 40.61
CA PHE A 54 -15.92 -25.30 39.65
C PHE A 54 -15.70 -26.66 38.97
N GLN A 55 -16.03 -27.79 39.60
CA GLN A 55 -15.94 -29.11 38.94
C GLN A 55 -16.95 -29.27 37.79
N LYS A 56 -18.15 -28.70 37.92
CA LYS A 56 -19.18 -28.74 36.85
C LYS A 56 -18.81 -27.90 35.63
N LEU A 57 -18.08 -26.81 35.84
CA LEU A 57 -17.57 -25.94 34.77
C LEU A 57 -16.51 -26.66 33.93
N ARG A 58 -15.63 -27.44 34.58
CA ARG A 58 -14.60 -28.26 33.89
C ARG A 58 -15.17 -29.41 33.06
N ARG A 59 -16.35 -29.94 33.40
CA ARG A 59 -16.88 -31.18 32.81
C ARG A 59 -17.97 -30.97 31.75
N ASN A 60 -18.33 -29.73 31.43
CA ASN A 60 -19.35 -29.41 30.43
C ASN A 60 -18.74 -28.90 29.13
N LEU A 61 -18.49 -29.84 28.21
CA LEU A 61 -18.08 -29.54 26.83
C LEU A 61 -19.06 -28.58 26.14
N LEU A 62 -20.36 -28.68 26.47
CA LEU A 62 -21.41 -27.82 25.92
C LEU A 62 -21.22 -26.34 26.28
N LEU A 63 -20.68 -26.04 27.47
CA LEU A 63 -20.43 -24.65 27.90
C LEU A 63 -19.26 -24.05 27.12
N PHE A 64 -18.19 -24.82 26.91
CA PHE A 64 -17.07 -24.38 26.05
C PHE A 64 -17.52 -24.15 24.62
N LEU A 65 -18.40 -25.00 24.10
CA LEU A 65 -18.95 -24.87 22.74
C LEU A 65 -19.82 -23.62 22.60
N GLN A 66 -20.62 -23.29 23.61
CA GLN A 66 -21.38 -22.03 23.67
C GLN A 66 -20.46 -20.80 23.72
N LEU A 67 -19.40 -20.84 24.54
CA LEU A 67 -18.42 -19.75 24.62
C LEU A 67 -17.66 -19.57 23.31
N ALA A 68 -17.28 -20.67 22.65
CA ALA A 68 -16.61 -20.66 21.36
C ALA A 68 -17.52 -20.11 20.26
N ALA A 69 -18.79 -20.53 20.22
CA ALA A 69 -19.77 -20.00 19.27
C ALA A 69 -20.02 -18.50 19.48
N LEU A 70 -20.16 -18.07 20.74
CA LEU A 70 -20.31 -16.65 21.07
C LEU A 70 -19.07 -15.85 20.66
N SER A 71 -17.89 -16.36 20.97
CA SER A 71 -16.62 -15.74 20.58
C SER A 71 -16.54 -15.62 19.06
N ALA A 72 -16.87 -16.67 18.31
CA ALA A 72 -16.88 -16.65 16.85
C ALA A 72 -17.87 -15.61 16.29
N LEU A 73 -19.06 -15.48 16.90
CA LEU A 73 -20.06 -14.50 16.51
C LEU A 73 -19.56 -13.07 16.74
N VAL A 74 -18.97 -12.80 17.91
CA VAL A 74 -18.43 -11.48 18.24
C VAL A 74 -17.20 -11.16 17.40
N PHE A 75 -16.33 -12.14 17.13
CA PHE A 75 -15.22 -11.97 16.18
C PHE A 75 -15.74 -11.68 14.77
N GLY A 76 -16.79 -12.36 14.32
CA GLY A 76 -17.44 -12.06 13.03
C GLY A 76 -17.99 -10.64 12.97
N LEU A 77 -18.70 -10.20 14.02
CA LEU A 77 -19.26 -8.84 14.11
C LEU A 77 -18.18 -7.76 14.26
N ALA A 78 -17.10 -8.05 14.99
CA ALA A 78 -15.98 -7.13 15.16
C ALA A 78 -15.24 -6.86 13.85
N GLY A 79 -15.46 -7.71 12.83
CA GLY A 79 -14.88 -7.57 11.50
C GLY A 79 -13.37 -7.41 11.59
N PRO A 80 -12.61 -8.44 11.99
CA PRO A 80 -11.16 -8.37 12.02
C PRO A 80 -10.66 -8.13 10.59
N HIS A 81 -10.38 -6.88 10.29
CA HIS A 81 -9.69 -6.50 9.08
C HIS A 81 -8.21 -6.74 9.33
N PHE A 82 -7.66 -7.77 8.68
CA PHE A 82 -6.25 -7.77 8.44
C PHE A 82 -5.97 -6.54 7.55
N LEU A 83 -5.40 -5.47 8.12
CA LEU A 83 -4.45 -4.63 7.37
C LEU A 83 -3.25 -5.53 7.04
N GLY A 84 -3.47 -6.50 6.16
CA GLY A 84 -2.39 -6.88 5.30
C GLY A 84 -1.97 -5.57 4.64
N HIS A 85 -0.67 -5.31 4.62
CA HIS A 85 -0.13 -4.80 3.38
C HIS A 85 -0.58 -5.81 2.32
N ARG A 86 -1.80 -5.65 1.77
CA ARG A 86 -2.06 -6.13 0.43
C ARG A 86 -0.89 -5.53 -0.30
N LEU A 87 -0.02 -6.36 -0.84
CA LEU A 87 0.98 -5.95 -1.80
C LEU A 87 0.17 -5.32 -2.94
N ALA A 88 -0.22 -4.06 -2.75
CA ALA A 88 -0.79 -3.20 -3.75
C ALA A 88 0.30 -3.13 -4.79
N GLY A 89 -0.05 -3.49 -6.02
CA GLY A 89 0.93 -3.40 -7.09
C GLY A 89 1.49 -2.00 -7.16
N LYS A 90 2.78 -1.91 -7.47
CA LYS A 90 3.45 -0.64 -7.63
C LYS A 90 2.81 0.07 -8.81
N SER A 91 2.49 1.34 -8.62
CA SER A 91 2.01 2.20 -9.71
C SER A 91 3.20 2.95 -10.28
N THR A 92 3.49 2.76 -11.56
CA THR A 92 4.64 3.40 -12.22
C THR A 92 4.15 4.33 -13.32
N VAL A 93 4.72 5.53 -13.42
CA VAL A 93 4.50 6.42 -14.56
C VAL A 93 5.83 6.60 -15.26
N VAL A 94 5.91 6.22 -16.54
CA VAL A 94 7.09 6.41 -17.36
C VAL A 94 6.84 7.62 -18.25
N VAL A 95 7.68 8.64 -18.10
CA VAL A 95 7.71 9.85 -18.92
C VAL A 95 8.84 9.72 -19.93
N LEU A 96 8.49 9.66 -21.20
CA LEU A 96 9.42 9.55 -22.32
C LEU A 96 9.54 10.90 -23.03
N ASP A 97 10.76 11.43 -23.08
CA ASP A 97 11.07 12.57 -23.92
C ASP A 97 11.09 12.17 -25.40
N ALA A 98 10.32 12.88 -26.19
CA ALA A 98 10.15 12.69 -27.62
C ALA A 98 10.51 13.97 -28.40
N SER A 99 11.39 14.82 -27.86
CA SER A 99 11.91 15.98 -28.57
C SER A 99 12.84 15.63 -29.73
N ALA A 100 13.10 16.63 -30.57
CA ALA A 100 14.04 16.53 -31.68
C ALA A 100 15.47 16.14 -31.23
N SER A 101 15.92 16.58 -30.04
CA SER A 101 17.25 16.24 -29.52
C SER A 101 17.42 14.74 -29.24
N MET A 102 16.31 14.04 -28.97
CA MET A 102 16.29 12.58 -28.78
C MET A 102 16.54 11.80 -30.09
N ARG A 103 16.44 12.46 -31.26
CA ARG A 103 16.84 11.85 -32.54
C ARG A 103 18.36 11.77 -32.72
N ALA A 104 19.14 12.46 -31.89
CA ALA A 104 20.59 12.40 -31.95
C ALA A 104 21.08 10.96 -31.73
N THR A 105 22.09 10.56 -32.50
CA THR A 105 22.68 9.22 -32.44
C THR A 105 23.96 9.27 -31.61
N ASP A 106 23.97 8.56 -30.49
CA ASP A 106 25.15 8.39 -29.65
C ASP A 106 25.54 6.90 -29.70
N ALA A 107 26.79 6.59 -30.05
CA ALA A 107 27.31 5.20 -30.08
C ALA A 107 26.48 4.19 -30.92
N GLY A 108 25.91 4.63 -32.05
CA GLY A 108 25.28 3.75 -33.05
C GLY A 108 23.76 3.52 -32.90
N ALA A 109 23.13 4.04 -31.84
CA ALA A 109 21.67 4.05 -31.69
C ALA A 109 21.19 5.48 -31.35
N SER A 110 19.92 5.79 -31.68
CA SER A 110 19.37 7.09 -31.28
C SER A 110 19.17 7.14 -29.75
N ARG A 111 19.28 8.34 -29.16
CA ARG A 111 18.93 8.55 -27.74
C ARG A 111 17.51 8.09 -27.46
N PHE A 112 16.60 8.28 -28.40
CA PHE A 112 15.23 7.79 -28.29
C PHE A 112 15.14 6.26 -28.25
N ASP A 113 15.96 5.55 -29.02
CA ASP A 113 16.01 4.08 -28.98
C ASP A 113 16.52 3.58 -27.63
N GLU A 114 17.54 4.23 -27.07
CA GLU A 114 18.03 3.91 -25.73
C GLU A 114 16.97 4.23 -24.66
N ALA A 115 16.21 5.32 -24.82
CA ALA A 115 15.07 5.63 -23.97
C ALA A 115 13.98 4.54 -24.03
N LYS A 116 13.65 4.04 -25.23
CA LYS A 116 12.73 2.90 -25.41
C LYS A 116 13.25 1.64 -24.73
N ARG A 117 14.55 1.36 -24.81
CA ARG A 117 15.16 0.19 -24.16
C ARG A 117 15.01 0.27 -22.65
N ARG A 118 15.29 1.42 -22.03
CA ARG A 118 15.12 1.64 -20.58
C ARG A 118 13.66 1.55 -20.15
N ALA A 119 12.74 2.18 -20.88
CA ALA A 119 11.31 2.04 -20.62
C ALA A 119 10.84 0.57 -20.72
N THR A 120 11.34 -0.15 -21.72
CA THR A 120 11.08 -1.58 -21.90
C THR A 120 11.58 -2.41 -20.72
N GLN A 121 12.75 -2.10 -20.17
CA GLN A 121 13.27 -2.78 -18.98
C GLN A 121 12.38 -2.55 -17.76
N ILE A 122 11.89 -1.31 -17.55
CA ILE A 122 10.95 -0.98 -16.48
C ILE A 122 9.66 -1.80 -16.62
N VAL A 123 9.08 -1.83 -17.83
CA VAL A 123 7.84 -2.58 -18.11
C VAL A 123 8.05 -4.09 -17.98
N LYS A 124 9.23 -4.62 -18.36
CA LYS A 124 9.57 -6.04 -18.18
C LYS A 124 9.79 -6.44 -16.72
N GLY A 125 10.19 -5.50 -15.87
CA GLY A 125 10.36 -5.72 -14.43
C GLY A 125 9.07 -5.66 -13.60
N MET A 126 7.91 -5.43 -14.23
CA MET A 126 6.63 -5.32 -13.55
C MET A 126 6.17 -6.66 -12.96
N GLY A 127 5.69 -6.63 -11.72
CA GLY A 127 4.99 -7.74 -11.09
C GLY A 127 3.57 -7.90 -11.61
N ARG A 128 2.93 -9.05 -11.32
CA ARG A 128 1.58 -9.42 -11.81
C ARG A 128 0.45 -8.45 -11.40
N ARG A 129 0.67 -7.60 -10.41
CA ARG A 129 -0.31 -6.62 -9.90
C ARG A 129 0.10 -5.19 -10.18
N ASP A 130 1.30 -4.97 -10.71
CA ASP A 130 1.83 -3.64 -10.97
C ASP A 130 1.14 -3.03 -12.19
N GLU A 131 0.95 -1.72 -12.17
CA GLU A 131 0.35 -0.97 -13.27
C GLU A 131 1.32 0.10 -13.70
N THR A 132 1.49 0.26 -15.02
CA THR A 132 2.31 1.32 -15.59
C THR A 132 1.48 2.20 -16.50
N ALA A 133 1.69 3.51 -16.42
CA ALA A 133 1.22 4.48 -17.39
C ALA A 133 2.41 5.03 -18.19
N ILE A 134 2.19 5.35 -19.46
CA ILE A 134 3.20 5.92 -20.35
C ILE A 134 2.75 7.31 -20.75
N VAL A 135 3.59 8.30 -20.46
CA VAL A 135 3.43 9.71 -20.84
C VAL A 135 4.52 10.06 -21.84
N MET A 136 4.14 10.69 -22.95
CA MET A 136 5.05 11.16 -23.98
C MET A 136 5.17 12.68 -23.89
N CYS A 137 6.39 13.18 -24.05
CA CYS A 137 6.72 14.61 -23.97
C CYS A 137 7.40 15.07 -25.25
N GLY A 138 6.61 15.63 -26.18
CA GLY A 138 7.13 16.39 -27.32
C GLY A 138 6.77 17.86 -27.16
N ALA A 139 6.39 18.53 -28.25
CA ALA A 139 5.87 19.91 -28.20
C ALA A 139 4.66 20.07 -27.28
N ARG A 140 3.89 18.99 -27.11
CA ARG A 140 2.84 18.83 -26.09
C ARG A 140 3.10 17.56 -25.32
N ALA A 141 2.64 17.50 -24.08
CA ALA A 141 2.63 16.28 -23.28
C ALA A 141 1.28 15.57 -23.42
N TRP A 142 1.30 14.24 -23.56
CA TRP A 142 0.08 13.44 -23.61
C TRP A 142 0.26 12.06 -22.97
N VAL A 143 -0.84 11.46 -22.52
CA VAL A 143 -0.84 10.09 -22.01
C VAL A 143 -0.95 9.14 -23.20
N ALA A 144 0.15 8.45 -23.54
CA ALA A 144 0.15 7.46 -24.61
C ALA A 144 -0.51 6.15 -24.18
N THR A 145 -0.40 5.78 -22.91
CA THR A 145 -1.15 4.66 -22.33
C THR A 145 -1.51 4.98 -20.89
N PRO A 146 -2.80 4.92 -20.50
CA PRO A 146 -3.19 5.04 -19.10
C PRO A 146 -2.67 3.85 -18.28
N PHE A 147 -2.83 3.88 -16.96
CA PHE A 147 -2.42 2.75 -16.11
C PHE A 147 -2.97 1.42 -16.64
N SER A 148 -2.05 0.52 -16.94
CA SER A 148 -2.35 -0.83 -17.43
C SER A 148 -1.40 -1.82 -16.78
N GLY A 149 -1.94 -2.96 -16.34
CA GLY A 149 -1.14 -4.14 -15.98
C GLY A 149 -0.82 -5.03 -17.18
N GLU A 150 -1.32 -4.70 -18.37
CA GLU A 150 -1.09 -5.51 -19.57
C GLU A 150 0.25 -5.16 -20.22
N GLN A 151 1.26 -5.97 -19.89
CA GLN A 151 2.63 -5.77 -20.37
C GLN A 151 2.74 -5.70 -21.90
N ARG A 152 1.96 -6.52 -22.64
CA ARG A 152 1.98 -6.53 -24.11
C ARG A 152 1.56 -5.19 -24.70
N ARG A 153 0.50 -4.58 -24.15
CA ARG A 153 -0.01 -3.28 -24.59
C ARG A 153 1.04 -2.19 -24.36
N LEU A 154 1.63 -2.14 -23.17
CA LEU A 154 2.67 -1.18 -22.81
C LEU A 154 3.90 -1.29 -23.72
N LEU A 155 4.37 -2.52 -23.96
CA LEU A 155 5.49 -2.76 -24.87
C LEU A 155 5.17 -2.35 -26.31
N GLY A 156 3.95 -2.63 -26.79
CA GLY A 156 3.48 -2.17 -28.09
C GLY A 156 3.56 -0.65 -28.23
N THR A 157 3.08 0.09 -27.22
CA THR A 157 3.14 1.56 -27.21
C THR A 157 4.56 2.10 -27.20
N ILE A 158 5.47 1.51 -26.41
CA ILE A 158 6.89 1.93 -26.38
C ILE A 158 7.54 1.70 -27.74
N GLN A 159 7.26 0.56 -28.38
CA GLN A 159 7.84 0.23 -29.68
C GLN A 159 7.31 1.15 -30.79
N SER A 160 6.00 1.43 -30.82
CA SER A 160 5.36 2.29 -31.81
C SER A 160 5.63 3.79 -31.61
N ALA A 161 6.11 4.19 -30.43
CA ALA A 161 6.43 5.58 -30.14
C ALA A 161 7.49 6.11 -31.13
N GLN A 162 7.36 7.37 -31.55
CA GLN A 162 8.33 8.04 -32.40
C GLN A 162 8.69 9.41 -31.80
N PRO A 163 9.94 9.87 -31.99
CA PRO A 163 10.31 11.22 -31.62
C PRO A 163 9.58 12.21 -32.53
N THR A 164 9.30 13.39 -31.99
CA THR A 164 8.70 14.52 -32.68
C THR A 164 9.78 15.52 -33.10
N ASP A 165 9.49 16.33 -34.11
CA ASP A 165 10.44 17.33 -34.64
C ASP A 165 10.50 18.63 -33.82
N GLY A 166 9.83 18.67 -32.66
CA GLY A 166 9.70 19.86 -31.81
C GLY A 166 10.57 19.84 -30.55
N THR A 167 10.48 20.94 -29.80
CA THR A 167 11.02 21.05 -28.43
C THR A 167 10.22 20.18 -27.47
N THR A 168 10.81 19.82 -26.32
CA THR A 168 10.08 19.10 -25.27
C THR A 168 9.37 20.07 -24.33
N ASN A 169 8.15 19.75 -23.93
CA ASN A 169 7.46 20.39 -22.82
C ASN A 169 7.48 19.48 -21.59
N MET A 170 8.68 19.35 -21.00
CA MET A 170 8.93 18.49 -19.85
C MET A 170 8.14 18.93 -18.60
N ARG A 171 7.86 20.23 -18.46
CA ARG A 171 7.03 20.77 -17.37
C ARG A 171 5.64 20.16 -17.38
N ASP A 172 4.94 20.25 -18.51
CA ASP A 172 3.57 19.72 -18.63
C ASP A 172 3.56 18.20 -18.55
N GLY A 173 4.60 17.55 -19.09
CA GLY A 173 4.84 16.12 -18.95
C GLY A 173 4.93 15.66 -17.50
N LEU A 174 5.78 16.32 -16.72
CA LEU A 174 5.96 16.02 -15.30
C LEU A 174 4.70 16.31 -14.49
N LEU A 175 4.02 17.43 -14.74
CA LEU A 175 2.75 17.75 -14.07
C LEU A 175 1.67 16.71 -14.37
N LEU A 176 1.56 16.28 -15.63
CA LEU A 176 0.65 15.22 -16.03
C LEU A 176 0.99 13.90 -15.33
N ALA A 177 2.27 13.53 -15.29
CA ALA A 177 2.73 12.33 -14.60
C ALA A 177 2.46 12.36 -13.09
N LEU A 178 2.74 13.48 -12.43
CA LEU A 178 2.45 13.68 -11.00
C LEU A 178 0.94 13.65 -10.73
N SER A 179 0.11 14.18 -11.63
CA SER A 179 -1.36 14.14 -11.50
C SER A 179 -1.90 12.70 -11.57
N LEU A 180 -1.31 11.87 -12.41
CA LEU A 180 -1.61 10.44 -12.51
C LEU A 180 -1.14 9.70 -11.26
N ALA A 181 0.08 10.01 -10.79
CA ALA A 181 0.68 9.40 -9.61
C ALA A 181 -0.09 9.73 -8.32
N ARG A 182 -0.59 10.97 -8.16
CA ARG A 182 -1.29 11.44 -6.95
C ARG A 182 -2.54 10.62 -6.61
N LYS A 183 -3.17 10.00 -7.62
CA LYS A 183 -4.36 9.15 -7.42
C LYS A 183 -4.03 7.73 -6.91
N ARG A 184 -2.74 7.39 -6.74
CA ARG A 184 -2.29 6.03 -6.41
C ARG A 184 -1.38 6.03 -5.17
N GLN A 185 -1.48 4.98 -4.36
CA GLN A 185 -0.59 4.76 -3.21
C GLN A 185 0.73 4.16 -3.73
N ASN A 186 1.88 4.65 -3.26
CA ASN A 186 3.22 4.22 -3.67
C ASN A 186 3.49 4.34 -5.19
N ALA A 187 3.13 5.48 -5.78
CA ALA A 187 3.45 5.78 -7.17
C ALA A 187 4.91 6.23 -7.34
N ARG A 188 5.57 5.72 -8.39
CA ARG A 188 6.90 6.17 -8.84
C ARG A 188 6.82 6.75 -10.23
N VAL A 189 7.57 7.82 -10.48
CA VAL A 189 7.66 8.47 -11.79
C VAL A 189 9.08 8.31 -12.32
N TYR A 190 9.25 7.66 -13.46
CA TYR A 190 10.53 7.62 -14.17
C TYR A 190 10.50 8.63 -15.30
N VAL A 191 11.46 9.54 -15.34
CA VAL A 191 11.62 10.52 -16.42
C VAL A 191 12.84 10.15 -17.24
N ILE A 192 12.66 9.85 -18.52
CA ILE A 192 13.71 9.42 -19.43
C ILE A 192 13.91 10.52 -20.49
N SER A 193 15.05 11.21 -20.45
CA SER A 193 15.35 12.35 -21.32
C SER A 193 16.88 12.56 -21.43
N ASP A 194 17.33 13.31 -22.42
CA ASP A 194 18.70 13.78 -22.56
C ASP A 194 19.03 15.03 -21.72
N GLY A 195 18.02 15.64 -21.09
CA GLY A 195 18.17 16.82 -20.25
C GLY A 195 18.17 18.14 -21.04
N ALA A 196 17.87 18.13 -22.34
CA ALA A 196 17.82 19.32 -23.19
C ALA A 196 16.51 20.11 -23.01
N PHE A 197 16.16 20.45 -21.77
CA PHE A 197 14.95 21.21 -21.43
C PHE A 197 15.23 22.35 -20.44
N PRO A 198 14.42 23.42 -20.44
CA PRO A 198 14.57 24.52 -19.49
C PRO A 198 14.47 24.05 -18.04
N PRO A 199 15.07 24.77 -17.08
CA PRO A 199 14.91 24.50 -15.66
C PRO A 199 13.44 24.33 -15.30
N LEU A 200 13.10 23.21 -14.66
CA LEU A 200 11.73 22.98 -14.22
C LEU A 200 11.38 23.98 -13.09
N PRO A 201 10.12 24.39 -12.94
CA PRO A 201 9.72 25.19 -11.78
C PRO A 201 9.73 24.32 -10.51
N GLN A 202 9.69 24.97 -9.34
CA GLN A 202 9.50 24.23 -8.09
C GLN A 202 8.12 23.55 -8.11
N VAL A 203 8.08 22.22 -8.22
CA VAL A 203 6.83 21.46 -8.19
C VAL A 203 6.78 20.62 -6.92
N GLN A 204 5.68 20.69 -6.17
CA GLN A 204 5.48 19.82 -5.02
C GLN A 204 5.38 18.35 -5.48
N LEU A 205 6.43 17.59 -5.23
CA LEU A 205 6.50 16.18 -5.59
C LEU A 205 5.59 15.36 -4.68
N SER A 206 4.45 14.93 -5.20
CA SER A 206 3.54 14.00 -4.50
C SER A 206 3.99 12.53 -4.62
N ALA A 207 5.06 12.26 -5.37
CA ALA A 207 5.56 10.93 -5.70
C ALA A 207 7.09 10.94 -5.85
N GLU A 208 7.72 9.78 -5.70
CA GLU A 208 9.15 9.58 -5.93
C GLU A 208 9.44 9.72 -7.44
N VAL A 209 10.28 10.68 -7.82
CA VAL A 209 10.66 10.94 -9.22
C VAL A 209 12.11 10.51 -9.44
N GLN A 210 12.35 9.61 -10.39
CA GLN A 210 13.66 9.14 -10.78
C GLN A 210 13.98 9.59 -12.21
N PHE A 211 15.05 10.38 -12.36
CA PHE A 211 15.52 10.84 -13.67
C PHE A 211 16.54 9.84 -14.24
N LEU A 212 16.25 9.32 -15.44
CA LEU A 212 17.09 8.41 -16.20
C LEU A 212 17.63 9.13 -17.43
N ARG A 213 18.82 9.70 -17.30
CA ARG A 213 19.47 10.46 -18.37
C ARG A 213 19.90 9.56 -19.53
N VAL A 214 19.64 9.99 -20.76
CA VAL A 214 20.04 9.28 -21.99
C VAL A 214 20.98 10.14 -22.84
N GLY A 215 22.08 9.55 -23.31
CA GLY A 215 23.09 10.23 -24.11
C GLY A 215 24.26 10.78 -23.31
N ALA A 216 25.36 11.07 -24.01
CA ALA A 216 26.60 11.57 -23.46
C ALA A 216 26.78 13.05 -23.82
N ARG A 217 26.33 13.95 -22.94
CA ARG A 217 26.78 15.35 -22.94
C ARG A 217 27.66 15.54 -21.71
N ASN A 218 28.80 16.21 -21.87
CA ASN A 218 29.86 16.46 -20.87
C ASN A 218 29.43 17.35 -19.67
N ASP A 219 28.14 17.43 -19.36
CA ASP A 219 27.61 18.32 -18.34
C ASP A 219 26.93 17.51 -17.25
N ASN A 220 27.43 17.66 -16.03
CA ASN A 220 26.98 16.95 -14.84
C ASN A 220 25.56 17.38 -14.45
N VAL A 221 24.55 16.55 -14.76
CA VAL A 221 23.23 16.63 -14.13
C VAL A 221 23.11 15.45 -13.17
N ALA A 222 23.50 15.69 -11.91
CA ALA A 222 23.44 14.70 -10.84
C ALA A 222 22.04 14.65 -10.21
N LEU A 223 21.58 13.44 -9.88
CA LEU A 223 20.36 13.17 -9.11
C LEU A 223 20.41 13.87 -7.74
N LEU A 224 19.44 14.73 -7.45
CA LEU A 224 19.20 15.22 -6.09
C LEU A 224 18.03 14.44 -5.48
N ALA A 225 18.37 13.35 -4.81
CA ALA A 225 17.42 12.60 -4.01
C ALA A 225 16.84 13.47 -2.89
N PHE A 226 15.50 13.49 -2.83
CA PHE A 226 14.65 13.28 -1.67
C PHE A 226 15.26 13.55 -0.28
N GLU A 227 14.87 14.65 0.35
CA GLU A 227 14.97 14.78 1.81
C GLU A 227 13.62 15.26 2.38
N ALA A 228 12.97 14.37 3.12
CA ALA A 228 11.76 14.66 3.88
C ALA A 228 12.16 14.99 5.32
N ALA A 229 12.49 16.25 5.58
CA ALA A 229 12.60 16.72 6.96
C ALA A 229 11.19 16.85 7.56
N ARG A 230 10.97 16.25 8.74
CA ARG A 230 9.77 16.48 9.56
C ARG A 230 10.08 17.59 10.58
N PRO A 231 9.53 18.81 10.44
CA PRO A 231 9.50 19.73 11.56
C PRO A 231 8.41 19.26 12.54
N PRO A 232 8.66 19.31 13.86
CA PRO A 232 7.65 18.99 14.85
C PRO A 232 6.66 20.16 14.93
N GLY A 233 5.38 19.95 14.57
CA GLY A 233 4.30 20.85 14.97
C GLY A 233 3.20 21.17 13.96
N ASP A 234 3.40 21.01 12.65
CA ASP A 234 2.43 21.49 11.65
C ASP A 234 1.80 20.40 10.77
N ARG A 235 0.49 20.55 10.52
CA ARG A 235 -0.36 19.63 9.75
C ARG A 235 -0.33 19.85 8.24
N GLU A 236 0.54 20.71 7.73
CA GLU A 236 0.64 21.00 6.30
C GLU A 236 1.99 20.56 5.71
N HIS A 237 1.90 19.79 4.63
CA HIS A 237 3.06 19.36 3.85
C HIS A 237 3.48 20.48 2.89
N GLN A 238 4.53 21.23 3.24
CA GLN A 238 5.15 22.19 2.33
C GLN A 238 6.40 21.59 1.69
N LEU A 239 6.41 21.54 0.36
CA LEU A 239 7.50 21.00 -0.46
C LEU A 239 8.23 22.16 -1.14
N PHE A 240 9.53 22.28 -0.88
CA PHE A 240 10.44 23.23 -1.53
C PHE A 240 11.32 22.50 -2.54
N VAL A 241 11.53 23.07 -3.73
CA VAL A 241 12.37 22.47 -4.77
C VAL A 241 13.33 23.50 -5.33
N ARG A 242 14.61 23.50 -4.95
CA ARG A 242 15.57 24.45 -5.52
C ARG A 242 16.23 23.89 -6.77
N ILE A 243 16.23 24.65 -7.86
CA ILE A 243 16.97 24.35 -9.09
C ILE A 243 17.97 25.47 -9.28
N ASN A 244 19.26 25.13 -9.33
CA ASN A 244 20.34 26.06 -9.64
C ASN A 244 21.10 25.56 -10.87
N ASN A 245 21.28 26.45 -11.84
CA ASN A 245 22.14 26.27 -13.00
C ASN A 245 23.49 26.93 -12.69
N TYR A 246 24.61 26.23 -12.97
CA TYR A 246 25.98 26.76 -12.80
C TYR A 246 26.76 26.73 -14.12
N ALA A 247 26.11 27.00 -15.24
CA ALA A 247 26.84 27.35 -16.45
C ALA A 247 27.52 28.72 -16.29
N PRO A 248 28.80 28.89 -16.64
CA PRO A 248 29.31 30.21 -16.93
C PRO A 248 28.63 30.70 -18.22
N GLU A 249 28.03 31.89 -18.18
CA GLU A 249 27.61 32.57 -19.40
C GLU A 249 28.84 32.80 -20.28
N SER A 250 28.83 32.24 -21.49
CA SER A 250 29.78 32.57 -22.56
C SER A 250 29.01 32.79 -23.83
#